data_AF-A0A0A9Y651-F1
#
_entry.id   AF-A0A0A9Y651-F1
#
_cell.length_a   1.000
_cell.length_b   1.000
_cell.length_c   1.000
_cell.angle_alpha   90.00
_cell.angle_beta   90.00
_cell.angle_gamma   90.00
#
_symmetry.space_group_name_H-M   'P 1'
#
loop_
_entity.id
_entity.type
_entity.pdbx_description
1 polymer ?
#
loop_
_entity_poly.entity_id
_entity_poly.type
_entity_poly.pdbx_seq_one_letter_code
_entity_poly.pdbx_strand_id
1 'polypeptide(L)'
;YPQAAEVLLQNSYIDDIASGASSIEEARKLQTDLINLLNLGGFQLSKWASNCPELLKDISNNSNSQTSISLSEKDDNNLKILGLHWDTKSDCFTYVISPPTITLTK
;
A
#
# COMPACT_ATOMS: atom_id res chain seq x y z
N TYR A 1 -9.52 12.61 14.11
CA TYR A 1 -8.53 12.25 13.09
C TYR A 1 -8.64 13.17 11.85
N PRO A 2 -8.30 14.47 11.94
CA PRO A 2 -8.51 15.42 10.84
C PRO A 2 -7.67 15.09 9.60
N GLN A 3 -6.38 14.80 9.77
CA GLN A 3 -5.49 14.46 8.67
C GLN A 3 -5.85 13.12 8.01
N ALA A 4 -6.22 12.10 8.79
CA ALA A 4 -6.69 10.83 8.23
C ALA A 4 -8.01 10.98 7.46
N ALA A 5 -8.93 11.84 7.94
CA ALA A 5 -10.19 12.12 7.23
C ALA A 5 -9.93 12.83 5.89
N GLU A 6 -9.00 13.79 5.86
CA GLU A 6 -8.57 14.43 4.62
C GLU A 6 -7.97 13.43 3.63
N VAL A 7 -7.08 12.55 4.10
CA VAL A 7 -6.51 11.47 3.29
C VAL A 7 -7.59 10.51 2.78
N LEU A 8 -8.56 10.11 3.60
CA LEU A 8 -9.67 9.27 3.12
C LEU A 8 -10.50 9.95 2.03
N LEU A 9 -10.62 11.29 2.05
CA LEU A 9 -11.40 12.03 1.07
C LEU A 9 -10.62 12.33 -0.23
N GLN A 10 -9.31 12.54 -0.14
CA GLN A 10 -8.49 13.01 -1.26
C GLN A 10 -7.60 11.92 -1.88
N ASN A 11 -7.25 10.90 -1.09
CA ASN A 11 -6.23 9.91 -1.43
C ASN A 11 -6.77 8.47 -1.46
N SER A 12 -8.09 8.31 -1.44
CA SER A 12 -8.74 7.02 -1.66
C SER A 12 -9.10 6.82 -3.13
N TYR A 13 -8.89 5.61 -3.61
CA TYR A 13 -9.40 5.13 -4.89
C TYR A 13 -10.03 3.76 -4.66
N ILE A 14 -11.37 3.73 -4.61
CA ILE A 14 -12.15 2.52 -4.32
C ILE A 14 -11.68 1.89 -2.98
N ASP A 15 -10.99 0.76 -3.02
CA ASP A 15 -10.49 0.01 -1.87
C ASP A 15 -9.03 0.33 -1.52
N ASP A 16 -8.34 1.07 -2.38
CA ASP A 16 -6.94 1.48 -2.18
C ASP A 16 -6.85 2.87 -1.54
N ILE A 17 -5.89 3.04 -0.63
CA ILE A 17 -5.52 4.34 -0.06
C ILE A 17 -4.03 4.55 -0.29
N ALA A 18 -3.67 5.61 -1.01
CA ALA A 18 -2.29 5.93 -1.35
C ALA A 18 -1.92 7.31 -0.81
N SER A 19 -1.13 7.35 0.28
CA SER A 19 -0.73 8.59 0.93
C SER A 19 0.73 8.53 1.38
N GLY A 20 1.35 9.71 1.47
CA GLY A 20 2.71 9.90 2.00
C GLY A 20 2.76 10.97 3.09
N ALA A 21 3.94 11.17 3.66
CA ALA A 21 4.24 12.25 4.60
C ALA A 21 5.70 12.70 4.46
N SER A 22 6.07 13.82 5.10
CA SER A 22 7.42 14.39 4.98
C SER A 22 8.44 13.74 5.93
N SER A 23 7.97 12.99 6.93
CA SER A 23 8.79 12.25 7.88
C SER A 23 8.19 10.89 8.21
N ILE A 24 9.04 9.98 8.72
CA ILE A 24 8.62 8.63 9.13
C ILE A 24 7.65 8.73 10.33
N GLU A 25 7.88 9.67 11.24
CA GLU A 25 7.04 9.91 12.41
C GLU A 25 5.64 10.38 12.01
N GLU A 26 5.55 11.31 11.05
CA GLU A 26 4.26 11.77 10.51
C GLU A 26 3.53 10.65 9.76
N ALA A 27 4.25 9.88 8.93
CA ALA A 27 3.67 8.75 8.21
C ALA A 27 3.14 7.67 9.18
N ARG A 28 3.89 7.36 10.24
CA ARG A 28 3.48 6.42 11.29
C ARG A 28 2.24 6.89 12.05
N LYS A 29 2.20 8.19 12.39
CA LYS A 29 1.03 8.80 13.02
C LYS A 29 -0.19 8.71 12.11
N LEU A 30 -0.03 9.06 10.83
CA LEU A 30 -1.08 8.98 9.84
C LEU A 30 -1.60 7.55 9.66
N GLN A 31 -0.70 6.57 9.56
CA GLN A 31 -1.03 5.15 9.50
C GLN A 31 -1.89 4.72 10.69
N THR A 32 -1.47 5.10 11.91
CA THR A 32 -2.18 4.78 13.15
C THR A 32 -3.56 5.46 13.18
N ASP A 33 -3.64 6.72 12.79
CA ASP A 33 -4.88 7.49 12.74
C ASP A 33 -5.87 6.90 11.71
N LEU A 34 -5.39 6.45 10.55
CA LEU A 34 -6.19 5.78 9.52
C LEU A 34 -6.76 4.45 10.01
N ILE A 35 -5.92 3.60 10.63
CA ILE A 35 -6.34 2.32 11.21
C ILE A 35 -7.45 2.56 12.22
N ASN A 36 -7.25 3.48 13.16
CA ASN A 36 -8.22 3.74 14.21
C ASN A 36 -9.52 4.35 13.66
N LEU A 37 -9.42 5.34 12.76
CA LEU A 37 -10.58 5.99 12.15
C LEU A 37 -11.45 4.99 11.37
N LEU A 38 -10.84 4.15 10.53
CA LEU A 38 -11.56 3.16 9.76
C LEU A 38 -12.13 2.04 10.64
N ASN A 39 -11.41 1.65 11.70
CA ASN A 39 -11.92 0.68 12.67
C ASN A 39 -13.18 1.20 13.40
N LEU A 40 -13.29 2.51 13.66
CA LEU A 40 -14.53 3.11 14.18
C LEU A 40 -15.70 2.98 13.19
N GLY A 41 -15.42 2.97 11.89
CA GLY A 41 -16.38 2.71 10.82
C GLY A 41 -16.62 1.23 10.53
N GLY A 42 -15.95 0.31 11.24
CA GLY A 42 -16.04 -1.14 11.00
C GLY A 42 -15.19 -1.64 9.82
N PHE A 43 -14.27 -0.82 9.30
CA PHE A 43 -13.37 -1.18 8.21
C PHE A 43 -11.98 -1.54 8.74
N GLN A 44 -11.46 -2.69 8.32
CA GLN A 44 -10.10 -3.14 8.68
C GLN A 44 -9.15 -2.93 7.50
N LEU A 45 -8.12 -2.10 7.70
CA LEU A 45 -7.03 -1.96 6.74
C LEU A 45 -6.11 -3.18 6.74
N SER A 46 -5.71 -3.62 5.55
CA SER A 46 -4.82 -4.75 5.34
C SER A 46 -3.89 -4.48 4.14
N LYS A 47 -2.95 -5.40 3.86
CA LYS A 47 -2.07 -5.36 2.68
C LYS A 47 -1.24 -4.07 2.54
N TRP A 48 -0.48 -3.75 3.59
CA TRP A 48 0.35 -2.55 3.61
C TRP A 48 1.57 -2.66 2.70
N ALA A 49 1.87 -1.57 2.02
CA ALA A 49 3.09 -1.38 1.24
C ALA A 49 3.66 0.03 1.49
N SER A 50 4.98 0.16 1.43
CA SER A 50 5.68 1.41 1.73
C SER A 50 7.05 1.41 1.06
N ASN A 51 7.50 2.59 0.61
CA ASN A 51 8.89 2.84 0.20
C ASN A 51 9.86 2.92 1.39
N CYS A 52 9.33 3.04 2.61
CA CYS A 52 10.07 3.02 3.86
C CYS A 52 9.78 1.73 4.65
N PRO A 53 10.74 0.78 4.74
CA PRO A 53 10.55 -0.49 5.45
C PRO A 53 10.27 -0.34 6.94
N GLU A 54 10.72 0.75 7.56
CA GLU A 54 10.50 1.01 9.00
C GLU A 54 9.00 1.11 9.33
N LEU A 55 8.20 1.67 8.42
CA LEU A 55 6.74 1.79 8.59
C LEU A 55 6.02 0.44 8.54
N LEU A 56 6.62 -0.59 7.95
CA LEU A 56 6.02 -1.92 7.83
C LEU A 56 6.32 -2.80 9.05
N LYS A 57 7.46 -2.57 9.72
CA LYS A 57 7.82 -3.29 10.95
C LYS A 57 6.80 -3.06 12.06
N ASP A 58 6.29 -1.83 12.19
CA ASP A 58 5.34 -1.47 13.24
C ASP A 58 3.98 -2.15 13.09
N ILE A 59 3.59 -2.47 11.85
CA ILE A 59 2.36 -3.22 11.54
C ILE A 59 2.51 -4.69 11.92
N SER A 60 3.68 -5.29 11.65
CA SER A 60 3.95 -6.69 11.98
C SER A 60 3.97 -6.96 13.49
N ASN A 61 4.32 -5.98 14.31
CA ASN A 61 4.39 -6.11 15.77
C ASN A 61 3.05 -5.90 16.49
N ASN A 62 2.07 -5.26 15.85
CA ASN A 62 0.79 -4.88 16.46
C ASN A 62 -0.33 -5.94 16.30
N SER A 63 0.05 -7.22 16.14
CA SER A 63 -0.71 -8.48 15.99
C SER A 63 -2.17 -8.57 16.49
N ASN A 64 -3.05 -7.70 16.00
CA ASN A 64 -4.52 -7.83 16.03
C ASN A 64 -5.11 -7.84 14.61
N SER A 65 -4.27 -7.73 13.57
CA SER A 65 -4.70 -7.81 12.16
C SER A 65 -4.15 -9.07 11.52
N GLN A 66 -4.97 -10.13 11.47
CA GLN A 66 -4.67 -11.47 10.94
C GLN A 66 -4.38 -11.52 9.42
N THR A 67 -4.15 -10.39 8.77
CA THR A 67 -3.96 -10.28 7.31
C THR A 67 -2.87 -9.26 6.95
N SER A 68 -1.79 -9.22 7.73
CA SER A 68 -0.56 -8.50 7.37
C SER A 68 0.18 -9.25 6.24
N ILE A 69 -0.37 -9.20 5.03
CA ILE A 69 0.43 -9.48 3.83
C ILE A 69 1.31 -8.23 3.65
N SER A 70 2.51 -8.27 4.21
CA SER A 70 3.56 -7.30 3.88
C SER A 70 3.99 -7.59 2.45
N LEU A 71 3.64 -6.70 1.52
CA LEU A 71 3.93 -6.87 0.10
C LEU A 71 5.39 -6.59 -0.26
N SER A 72 6.25 -6.29 0.73
CA SER A 72 7.58 -5.70 0.48
C SER A 72 8.77 -6.65 0.51
N GLU A 73 8.63 -7.93 0.89
CA GLU A 73 9.82 -8.77 1.17
C GLU A 73 10.01 -10.01 0.29
N LYS A 74 8.99 -10.49 -0.43
CA LYS A 74 9.12 -11.73 -1.23
C LYS A 74 8.58 -11.66 -2.66
N ASP A 75 7.96 -10.55 -3.04
CA ASP A 75 7.24 -10.40 -4.30
C ASP A 75 7.58 -9.03 -4.92
N ASP A 76 8.88 -8.74 -5.06
CA ASP A 76 9.42 -7.54 -5.73
C ASP A 76 8.81 -7.31 -7.14
N ASN A 77 8.14 -8.31 -7.72
CA ASN A 77 7.49 -8.28 -9.02
C ASN A 77 5.94 -8.30 -9.01
N ASN A 78 5.25 -8.23 -7.86
CA ASN A 78 3.78 -8.35 -7.81
C ASN A 78 3.00 -7.25 -7.08
N LEU A 79 3.65 -6.21 -6.52
CA LEU A 79 2.90 -5.09 -5.94
C LEU A 79 2.26 -4.26 -7.06
N LYS A 80 0.98 -4.54 -7.33
CA LYS A 80 0.17 -3.78 -8.27
C LYS A 80 -0.66 -2.75 -7.54
N ILE A 81 -0.61 -1.52 -8.02
CA ILE A 81 -1.47 -0.43 -7.60
C ILE A 81 -2.08 0.18 -8.85
N LEU A 82 -3.42 0.23 -8.91
CA LEU A 82 -4.17 0.69 -10.08
C LEU A 82 -3.81 -0.02 -11.40
N GLY A 83 -3.36 -1.28 -11.32
CA GLY A 83 -2.93 -2.07 -12.50
C GLY A 83 -1.50 -1.81 -12.99
N LEU A 84 -0.77 -0.88 -12.36
CA LEU A 84 0.65 -0.65 -12.58
C LEU A 84 1.47 -1.39 -11.52
N HIS A 85 2.71 -1.76 -11.86
CA HIS A 85 3.65 -2.30 -10.88
C HIS A 85 4.28 -1.13 -10.12
N TRP A 86 4.41 -1.23 -8.81
CA TRP A 86 5.11 -0.23 -8.00
C TRP A 86 6.37 -0.83 -7.41
N ASP A 87 7.52 -0.29 -7.81
CA ASP A 87 8.79 -0.55 -7.15
C ASP A 87 8.91 0.39 -5.95
N THR A 88 8.68 -0.17 -4.76
CA THR A 88 8.74 0.58 -3.50
C THR A 88 10.15 1.07 -3.18
N LYS A 89 11.21 0.39 -3.64
CA LYS A 89 12.60 0.78 -3.31
C LYS A 89 13.03 2.02 -4.07
N SER A 90 12.62 2.15 -5.33
CA SER A 90 12.92 3.31 -6.17
C SER A 90 11.80 4.36 -6.20
N ASP A 91 10.69 4.07 -5.52
CA ASP A 91 9.46 4.88 -5.51
C ASP A 91 8.96 5.22 -6.93
N CYS A 92 8.96 4.21 -7.80
CA CYS A 92 8.65 4.36 -9.22
C CYS A 92 7.58 3.38 -9.67
N PHE A 93 6.62 3.86 -10.47
CA PHE A 93 5.68 2.98 -11.18
C PHE A 93 6.34 2.40 -12.44
N THR A 94 6.19 1.10 -12.63
CA THR A 94 6.67 0.35 -13.79
C THR A 94 5.54 -0.45 -14.42
N TYR A 95 5.78 -0.94 -15.64
CA TYR A 95 4.85 -1.79 -16.36
C TYR A 95 5.64 -2.92 -17.03
N VAL A 96 5.03 -4.12 -17.09
CA VAL A 96 5.64 -5.29 -17.73
C VAL A 96 4.86 -5.60 -19.00
N ILE A 97 5.49 -5.47 -20.16
CA ILE A 97 4.91 -5.88 -21.44
C ILE A 97 5.38 -7.30 -21.74
N SER A 98 4.42 -8.23 -21.86
CA SER A 98 4.66 -9.52 -22.51
C SER A 98 4.19 -9.44 -23.96
N PRO A 99 5.09 -9.38 -24.95
CA PRO A 99 4.68 -9.33 -26.34
C PRO A 99 3.92 -10.62 -26.71
N PRO A 100 2.85 -10.53 -27.53
CA PRO A 100 2.12 -11.71 -27.95
C PRO A 100 3.05 -12.64 -28.74
N THR A 101 3.05 -13.93 -28.38
CA THR A 101 3.77 -14.95 -29.14
C THR A 101 3.15 -15.04 -30.53
N ILE A 102 3.90 -14.62 -31.56
CA ILE A 102 3.48 -14.77 -32.95
C ILE A 102 3.40 -16.27 -33.25
N THR A 103 2.19 -16.83 -33.17
CA THR A 103 1.90 -18.15 -33.72
C THR A 103 1.54 -17.93 -35.18
N LEU A 104 2.48 -18.26 -36.08
CA LEU A 104 2.19 -18.38 -37.51
C LEU A 104 1.09 -19.44 -37.66
N THR A 105 -0.14 -18.99 -37.91
CA THR A 105 -1.22 -19.87 -38.36
C THR A 105 -0.92 -20.22 -39.82
N LYS A 106 -0.80 -21.52 -40.08
CA LYS A 106 -0.55 -22.10 -41.41
C LYS A 106 -1.86 -22.37 -42.12
#